data_AF-A0A5N5T1T9-F1
#
_entry.id   AF-A0A5N5T1T9-F1
#
_cell.length_a   1.000
_cell.length_b   1.000
_cell.length_c   1.000
_cell.angle_alpha   90.00
_cell.angle_beta   90.00
_cell.angle_gamma   90.00
#
_symmetry.space_group_name_H-M   'P 1'
#
loop_
_entity.id
_entity.type
_entity.pdbx_description
1 polymer ?
#
loop_
_entity_poly.entity_id
_entity_poly.type
_entity_poly.pdbx_seq_one_letter_code
_entity_poly.pdbx_strand_id
1 'polypeptide(L)'
;MNPPSETPESNVNGTPSAPPAPGSALKTRTRQKKAPELQAVEKRNWLIHLLYVKKDFEQCKKIIQLQLEDTRGMCEYANYVQV
;
A
#
# COMPACT_ATOMS: atom_id res chain seq x y z
N MET A 1 -44.76 -24.86 -7.52
CA MET A 1 -43.84 -23.78 -7.09
C MET A 1 -42.44 -24.06 -7.63
N ASN A 2 -42.09 -23.43 -8.74
CA ASN A 2 -40.86 -22.64 -8.99
C ASN A 2 -40.85 -22.23 -10.48
N PRO A 3 -40.52 -20.97 -10.81
CA PRO A 3 -40.64 -20.44 -12.17
C PRO A 3 -39.46 -20.89 -13.07
N PRO A 4 -39.66 -21.03 -14.40
CA PRO A 4 -38.56 -21.22 -15.33
C PRO A 4 -37.76 -19.91 -15.47
N SER A 5 -36.45 -20.04 -15.33
CA SER A 5 -35.45 -19.00 -15.49
C SER A 5 -35.54 -18.36 -16.89
N GLU A 6 -35.68 -17.03 -16.93
CA GLU A 6 -35.57 -16.25 -18.16
C GLU A 6 -34.14 -16.38 -18.70
N THR A 7 -34.04 -16.81 -19.96
CA THR A 7 -32.80 -16.82 -20.73
C THR A 7 -32.55 -15.42 -21.30
N PRO A 8 -31.28 -14.97 -21.38
CA PRO A 8 -30.94 -13.65 -21.90
C PRO A 8 -30.95 -13.66 -23.43
N GLU A 9 -30.79 -12.46 -23.98
CA GLU A 9 -30.33 -12.15 -25.34
C GLU A 9 -31.42 -11.73 -26.34
N SER A 10 -31.49 -10.42 -26.55
CA SER A 10 -31.90 -9.85 -27.83
C SER A 10 -31.02 -8.64 -28.11
N ASN A 11 -29.91 -8.95 -28.77
CA ASN A 11 -28.97 -8.04 -29.39
C ASN A 11 -29.67 -7.13 -30.42
N VAL A 12 -29.67 -5.81 -30.22
CA VAL A 12 -29.95 -4.85 -31.29
C VAL A 12 -28.66 -4.06 -31.58
N ASN A 13 -28.04 -4.42 -32.69
CA ASN A 13 -26.84 -3.78 -33.20
C ASN A 13 -27.22 -2.61 -34.13
N GLY A 14 -26.48 -1.50 -34.02
CA GLY A 14 -26.14 -0.68 -35.18
C GLY A 14 -26.55 0.79 -35.13
N THR A 15 -25.59 1.69 -34.86
CA THR A 15 -25.24 2.79 -35.79
C THR A 15 -23.88 3.41 -35.41
N PRO A 16 -23.07 3.89 -36.38
CA PRO A 16 -21.62 4.06 -36.26
C PRO A 16 -21.14 5.50 -35.99
N SER A 17 -19.93 5.59 -35.44
CA SER A 17 -18.87 6.62 -35.57
C SER A 17 -19.23 8.11 -35.58
N ALA A 18 -18.91 8.79 -34.47
CA ALA A 18 -18.53 10.21 -34.45
C ALA A 18 -17.03 10.34 -34.08
N PRO A 19 -16.27 11.28 -34.67
CA PRO A 19 -14.81 11.38 -34.47
C PRO A 19 -14.46 11.96 -33.09
N PRO A 20 -13.32 11.58 -32.47
CA PRO A 20 -12.86 12.24 -31.25
C PRO A 20 -12.28 13.62 -31.59
N ALA A 21 -12.86 14.67 -31.01
CA ALA A 21 -12.31 16.02 -31.04
C ALA A 21 -10.99 16.08 -30.24
N PRO A 22 -9.94 16.79 -30.71
CA PRO A 22 -8.71 16.96 -29.97
C PRO A 22 -8.81 18.23 -29.12
N GLY A 23 -8.88 18.10 -27.79
CA GLY A 23 -8.79 19.29 -26.95
C GLY A 23 -9.20 19.11 -25.51
N SER A 24 -8.18 19.14 -24.66
CA SER A 24 -8.20 19.68 -23.30
C SER A 24 -8.49 18.76 -22.11
N ALA A 25 -7.62 18.99 -21.12
CA ALA A 25 -7.81 18.81 -19.70
C ALA A 25 -7.55 17.41 -19.11
N LEU A 26 -6.26 17.13 -18.94
CA LEU A 26 -5.66 16.94 -17.62
C LEU A 26 -6.57 16.26 -16.56
N LYS A 27 -6.73 14.93 -16.61
CA LYS A 27 -7.19 14.16 -15.46
C LYS A 27 -6.00 13.63 -14.67
N THR A 28 -5.46 14.57 -13.90
CA THR A 28 -4.89 14.41 -12.56
C THR A 28 -4.62 12.97 -12.08
N ARG A 29 -3.32 12.71 -11.86
CA ARG A 29 -2.76 11.61 -11.06
C ARG A 29 -3.72 11.12 -9.98
N THR A 30 -4.25 9.91 -10.15
CA THR A 30 -4.80 9.16 -9.02
C THR A 30 -3.88 7.97 -8.72
N ARG A 31 -2.58 8.25 -8.49
CA ARG A 31 -1.75 7.28 -7.77
C ARG A 31 -2.15 7.41 -6.31
N GLN A 32 -3.11 6.61 -5.88
CA GLN A 32 -3.44 6.41 -4.47
C GLN A 32 -2.20 5.84 -3.78
N LYS A 33 -1.24 6.70 -3.42
CA LYS A 33 0.01 6.33 -2.76
C LYS A 33 -0.22 6.24 -1.26
N LYS A 34 -1.01 5.27 -0.81
CA LYS A 34 -1.05 4.92 0.61
C LYS A 34 -0.15 3.70 0.84
N ALA A 35 1.16 3.92 0.70
CA ALA A 35 2.19 3.05 1.28
C ALA A 35 3.58 3.74 1.44
N PRO A 36 3.71 4.94 2.05
CA PRO A 36 5.01 5.35 2.59
C PRO A 36 5.38 4.59 3.86
N GLU A 37 4.39 4.12 4.62
CA GLU A 37 4.56 3.60 5.98
C GLU A 37 5.30 2.25 6.01
N LEU A 38 4.95 1.33 5.10
CA LEU A 38 5.67 0.06 4.91
C LEU A 38 7.15 0.28 4.61
N GLN A 39 7.48 1.19 3.69
CA GLN A 39 8.88 1.52 3.39
C GLN A 39 9.59 2.20 4.56
N ALA A 40 8.89 2.98 5.38
CA ALA A 40 9.48 3.62 6.55
C ALA A 40 9.82 2.59 7.64
N VAL A 41 8.93 1.61 7.87
CA VAL A 41 9.15 0.49 8.79
C VAL A 41 10.35 -0.34 8.35
N GLU A 42 10.41 -0.73 7.07
CA GLU A 42 11.54 -1.50 6.53
C GLU A 42 12.86 -0.75 6.68
N LYS A 43 12.92 0.54 6.30
CA LYS A 43 14.13 1.37 6.46
C LYS A 43 14.62 1.42 7.91
N ARG A 44 13.70 1.50 8.87
CA ARG A 44 14.05 1.50 10.30
C ARG A 44 14.53 0.12 10.77
N ASN A 45 13.97 -0.97 10.26
CA ASN A 45 14.48 -2.32 10.53
C ASN A 45 15.92 -2.50 10.03
N TRP A 46 16.22 -2.02 8.82
CA TRP A 46 17.60 -1.99 8.30
C TRP A 46 18.54 -1.16 9.17
N LEU A 47 18.09 -0.01 9.67
CA LEU A 47 18.86 0.83 10.58
C LEU A 47 19.12 0.13 11.92
N ILE A 48 18.12 -0.52 12.50
CA ILE A 48 18.25 -1.33 13.73
C ILE A 48 19.29 -2.43 13.52
N HIS A 49 19.25 -3.14 12.39
CA HIS A 49 20.23 -4.18 12.07
C HIS A 49 21.65 -3.63 11.96
N LEU A 50 21.84 -2.49 11.27
CA LEU A 50 23.13 -1.84 11.12
C LEU A 50 23.73 -1.43 12.48
N LEU A 51 22.91 -0.83 13.35
CA LEU A 51 23.33 -0.44 14.71
C LEU A 51 23.71 -1.65 15.55
N TYR A 52 22.94 -2.74 15.46
CA TYR A 52 23.22 -3.99 16.15
C TYR A 52 24.57 -4.61 15.74
N VAL A 53 24.86 -4.67 14.43
CA VAL A 53 26.14 -5.18 13.91
C VAL A 53 27.31 -4.31 14.37
N LYS A 54 27.12 -2.98 14.40
CA LYS A 54 28.13 -2.02 14.89
C LYS A 54 28.27 -2.01 16.42
N LYS A 55 27.51 -2.81 17.16
CA LYS A 55 27.47 -2.86 18.64
C LYS A 55 27.04 -1.53 19.29
N ASP A 56 26.37 -0.66 18.52
CA ASP A 56 25.80 0.58 19.05
C ASP A 56 24.40 0.29 19.61
N PHE A 57 24.38 -0.37 20.77
CA PHE A 57 23.14 -0.84 21.39
C PHE A 57 22.28 0.28 21.96
N GLU A 58 22.89 1.39 22.41
CA GLU A 58 22.13 2.53 22.91
C GLU A 58 21.29 3.18 21.81
N GLN A 59 21.87 3.38 20.63
CA GLN A 59 21.12 3.89 19.48
C GLN A 59 20.10 2.87 18.99
N CYS A 60 20.46 1.58 18.96
CA CYS A 60 19.56 0.50 18.57
C CYS A 60 18.27 0.51 19.42
N LYS A 61 18.40 0.60 20.75
CA LYS A 61 17.26 0.66 21.68
C LYS A 61 16.37 1.89 21.46
N LYS A 62 16.97 3.06 21.21
CA LYS A 62 16.20 4.30 20.92
C LYS A 62 15.35 4.16 19.65
N ILE A 63 15.91 3.60 18.59
CA ILE A 63 15.19 3.40 17.33
C ILE A 63 14.08 2.35 17.49
N ILE A 64 14.33 1.27 18.22
CA ILE A 64 13.31 0.25 18.55
C ILE A 64 12.13 0.87 19.30
N GLN A 65 12.39 1.67 20.35
CA GLN A 65 11.34 2.35 21.12
C GLN A 65 10.50 3.28 20.24
N LEU A 66 11.16 4.13 19.44
CA LEU A 66 10.47 5.04 18.52
C LEU A 66 9.64 4.28 17.49
N GLN A 67 10.16 3.18 16.97
CA GLN A 67 9.47 2.34 15.98
C GLN A 67 8.23 1.68 16.57
N LEU A 68 8.28 1.23 17.82
CA LEU A 68 7.14 0.63 18.52
C LEU A 68 6.10 1.68 18.91
N GLU A 69 6.51 2.89 19.30
CA GLU A 69 5.58 3.99 19.57
C GLU A 69 4.82 4.39 18.29
N ASP A 70 5.54 4.62 17.19
CA ASP A 70 4.97 4.99 15.89
C ASP A 70 4.00 3.91 15.36
N THR A 71 4.36 2.64 15.52
CA THR A 71 3.57 1.51 15.01
C THR A 71 2.60 0.93 16.03
N ARG A 72 2.50 1.52 17.23
CA ARG A 72 1.68 1.02 18.35
C ARG A 72 1.97 -0.45 18.67
N GLY A 73 3.24 -0.83 18.62
CA GLY A 73 3.70 -2.19 18.87
C GLY A 73 3.53 -3.17 17.72
N MET A 74 3.07 -2.74 16.53
CA MET A 74 2.82 -3.65 15.40
C MET A 74 4.08 -4.05 14.62
N CYS A 75 5.26 -3.46 14.91
CA CYS A 75 6.49 -3.79 14.21
C CYS A 75 7.14 -5.07 14.74
N GLU A 76 6.96 -6.19 14.02
CA GLU A 76 7.47 -7.52 14.41
C GLU A 76 8.99 -7.55 14.68
N TYR A 77 9.79 -6.92 13.80
CA TYR A 77 11.25 -6.92 13.93
C TYR A 77 11.71 -6.19 15.20
N ALA A 78 11.11 -5.04 15.51
CA ALA A 78 11.43 -4.28 16.71
C ALA A 78 11.09 -5.07 17.99
N ASN A 79 9.95 -5.78 17.98
CA ASN A 79 9.56 -6.67 19.08
C ASN A 79 10.53 -7.85 19.27
N TYR A 80 11.00 -8.46 18.18
CA TYR A 80 11.94 -9.59 18.25
C TYR A 80 13.29 -9.20 18.86
N VAL A 81 13.79 -8.00 18.53
CA VAL A 81 15.13 -7.55 18.96
C VAL A 81 15.13 -6.98 20.39
N GLN A 82 13.98 -6.66 20.97
CA GLN A 82 13.85 -5.94 22.26
C GLN A 82 14.26 -6.74 23.52
N VAL A 83 14.71 -7.99 23.41
CA VAL A 83 14.98 -8.88 24.58
C VAL A 83 16.13 -8.41 25.46
#